data_AF-A0A840IAG4-F1
#
_entry.id   AF-A0A840IAG4-F1
#
_cell.length_a   1.000
_cell.length_b   1.000
_cell.length_c   1.000
_cell.angle_alpha   90.00
_cell.angle_beta   90.00
_cell.angle_gamma   90.00
#
_symmetry.space_group_name_H-M   'P 1'
#
loop_
_entity.id
_entity.type
_entity.pdbx_description
1 polymer ?
#
loop_
_entity_poly.entity_id
_entity_poly.type
_entity_poly.pdbx_seq_one_letter_code
_entity_poly.pdbx_strand_id
1 'polypeptide(L)'
;MKQLARIAIDDSRYEPRLWEILEATGLDRDDFEGLDYYSLLPFFVLAGASVRSHVHLHDDHSHFEAVTLEIDEQLEEAFYGVLPELLAQLTEDHDHEH
;
A
#
# COMPACT_ATOMS: atom_id res chain seq x y z
N MET A 1 7.96 7.65 -13.60
CA MET A 1 7.41 6.63 -12.67
C MET A 1 8.05 6.88 -11.32
N LYS A 2 7.24 7.28 -10.35
CA LYS A 2 7.65 7.59 -8.98
C LYS A 2 7.31 6.40 -8.09
N GLN A 3 8.25 6.02 -7.23
CA GLN A 3 8.00 5.02 -6.19
C GLN A 3 7.32 5.69 -4.99
N LEU A 4 6.17 5.17 -4.59
CA LEU A 4 5.39 5.63 -3.45
C LEU A 4 5.65 4.81 -2.19
N ALA A 5 5.90 3.52 -2.33
CA ALA A 5 6.26 2.67 -1.20
C ALA A 5 7.07 1.46 -1.63
N ARG A 6 7.82 0.91 -0.68
CA ARG A 6 8.33 -0.45 -0.70
C ARG A 6 7.81 -1.14 0.55
N ILE A 7 6.96 -2.13 0.38
CA ILE A 7 6.38 -2.94 1.46
C ILE A 7 7.19 -4.23 1.51
N ALA A 8 7.89 -4.46 2.61
CA ALA A 8 8.78 -5.60 2.80
C ALA A 8 8.67 -6.09 4.24
N ILE A 9 9.01 -7.36 4.46
CA ILE A 9 9.05 -7.93 5.81
C ILE A 9 10.12 -7.16 6.61
N ASP A 10 9.75 -6.59 7.75
CA ASP A 10 10.58 -5.80 8.69
C ASP A 10 11.15 -4.43 8.21
N ASP A 11 11.20 -4.11 6.91
CA ASP A 11 11.76 -2.82 6.39
C ASP A 11 10.87 -2.15 5.33
N SER A 12 9.59 -1.92 5.65
CA SER A 12 8.73 -1.11 4.77
C SER A 12 9.09 0.36 4.80
N ARG A 13 9.08 1.00 3.63
CA ARG A 13 9.37 2.42 3.43
C ARG A 13 8.27 3.05 2.62
N TYR A 14 7.82 4.22 3.07
CA TYR A 14 6.74 4.96 2.44
C TYR A 14 7.23 6.36 2.09
N GLU A 15 6.72 6.87 0.98
CA GLU A 15 6.81 8.28 0.65
C GLU A 15 6.04 9.09 1.73
N PRO A 16 6.57 10.23 2.19
CA PRO A 16 6.00 10.98 3.32
C PRO A 16 4.51 11.29 3.22
N ARG A 17 4.04 11.75 2.05
CA ARG A 17 2.63 12.12 1.86
C ARG A 17 1.72 10.88 1.88
N LEU A 18 2.18 9.75 1.34
CA LEU A 18 1.46 8.48 1.47
C LEU A 18 1.40 8.03 2.93
N TRP A 19 2.51 8.14 3.66
CA TRP A 19 2.58 7.80 5.08
C TRP A 19 1.58 8.61 5.92
N GLU A 20 1.53 9.93 5.71
CA GLU A 20 0.59 10.81 6.42
C GLU A 20 -0.89 10.40 6.21
N ILE A 21 -1.26 10.00 4.99
CA ILE A 21 -2.61 9.53 4.69
C ILE A 21 -2.90 8.22 5.43
N LEU A 22 -1.97 7.27 5.40
CA LEU A 22 -2.12 5.98 6.07
C LEU A 22 -2.27 6.13 7.58
N GLU A 23 -1.44 6.97 8.22
CA GLU A 23 -1.56 7.24 9.66
C GLU A 23 -2.89 7.91 10.01
N ALA A 24 -3.39 8.79 9.15
CA ALA A 24 -4.66 9.47 9.37
C ALA A 24 -5.87 8.52 9.36
N THR A 25 -5.77 7.35 8.71
CA THR A 25 -6.85 6.35 8.70
C THR A 25 -7.01 5.61 10.04
N GLY A 26 -5.95 5.57 10.86
CA GLY A 26 -5.94 4.77 12.09
C GLY A 26 -6.00 3.25 11.86
N LEU A 27 -5.86 2.78 10.62
CA LEU A 27 -5.83 1.35 10.29
C LEU A 27 -4.56 0.68 10.86
N ASP A 28 -4.74 -0.53 11.38
CA ASP A 28 -3.62 -1.35 11.85
C ASP A 28 -2.65 -1.65 10.70
N ARG A 29 -1.36 -1.55 11.02
CA ARG A 29 -0.28 -1.65 10.05
C ARG A 29 0.00 -3.11 9.65
N ASP A 30 -0.13 -4.07 10.56
CA ASP A 30 0.38 -5.44 10.42
C ASP A 30 -0.74 -6.46 10.10
N ASP A 31 -1.32 -6.34 8.90
CA ASP A 31 -2.49 -7.15 8.53
C ASP A 31 -2.11 -8.50 7.87
N PHE A 32 -0.87 -8.65 7.38
CA PHE A 32 -0.48 -9.85 6.63
C PHE A 32 1.01 -10.21 6.76
N GLU A 33 1.33 -11.22 7.58
CA GLU A 33 2.66 -11.86 7.67
C GLU A 33 3.85 -10.87 7.81
N GLY A 34 3.68 -9.76 8.54
CA GLY A 34 4.71 -8.72 8.71
C GLY A 34 4.86 -7.77 7.52
N LEU A 35 3.91 -7.78 6.58
CA LEU A 35 3.84 -6.84 5.45
C LEU A 35 2.87 -5.71 5.78
N ASP A 36 3.47 -4.55 6.02
CA ASP A 36 2.76 -3.35 6.41
C ASP A 36 1.74 -2.87 5.35
N TYR A 37 0.48 -2.67 5.74
CA TYR A 37 -0.60 -2.19 4.88
C TYR A 37 -0.80 -3.01 3.59
N TYR A 38 -0.38 -4.28 3.59
CA TYR A 38 -0.43 -5.12 2.41
C TYR A 38 -1.86 -5.43 1.96
N SER A 39 -2.81 -5.49 2.91
CA SER A 39 -4.24 -5.60 2.63
C SER A 39 -4.78 -4.40 1.83
N LEU A 40 -4.09 -3.26 1.86
CA LEU A 40 -4.50 -2.04 1.15
C LEU A 40 -4.03 -1.98 -0.32
N LEU A 41 -3.24 -2.95 -0.78
CA LEU A 41 -2.78 -3.02 -2.17
C LEU A 41 -3.87 -2.80 -3.22
N PRO A 42 -5.07 -3.41 -3.12
CA PRO A 42 -6.16 -3.17 -4.06
C PRO A 42 -6.60 -1.70 -4.13
N PHE A 43 -6.60 -0.99 -3.00
CA PHE A 43 -7.01 0.42 -2.93
C PHE A 43 -5.99 1.34 -3.60
N PHE A 44 -4.69 1.06 -3.43
CA PHE A 44 -3.66 1.78 -4.15
C PHE A 44 -3.78 1.60 -5.66
N VAL A 45 -4.09 0.37 -6.12
CA VAL A 45 -4.33 0.10 -7.55
C VAL A 45 -5.55 0.84 -8.08
N LEU A 46 -6.66 0.83 -7.32
CA LEU A 46 -7.87 1.57 -7.68
C LEU A 46 -7.63 3.09 -7.75
N ALA A 47 -6.77 3.63 -6.90
CA ALA A 47 -6.34 5.03 -6.95
C ALA A 47 -5.37 5.33 -8.10
N GLY A 48 -4.93 4.33 -8.86
CA GLY A 48 -4.10 4.48 -10.07
C GLY A 48 -2.62 4.11 -9.91
N ALA A 49 -2.21 3.56 -8.77
CA ALA A 49 -0.87 3.01 -8.62
C ALA A 49 -0.73 1.65 -9.32
N SER A 50 0.51 1.29 -9.63
CA SER A 50 0.92 -0.03 -10.09
C SER A 50 1.68 -0.75 -8.97
N VAL A 51 1.49 -2.07 -8.93
CA VAL A 51 2.14 -2.96 -7.96
C VAL A 51 3.20 -3.78 -8.69
N ARG A 52 4.43 -3.74 -8.18
CA ARG A 52 5.53 -4.57 -8.66
C ARG A 52 6.01 -5.50 -7.56
N SER A 53 5.86 -6.81 -7.77
CA SER A 53 6.38 -7.83 -6.85
C SER A 53 7.86 -8.10 -7.10
N HIS A 54 8.60 -8.27 -6.00
CA HIS A 54 10.00 -8.70 -5.99
C HIS A 54 10.06 -10.09 -5.39
N VAL A 55 10.45 -11.05 -6.22
CA VAL A 55 10.57 -12.46 -5.85
C VAL A 55 11.98 -12.90 -6.21
N HIS A 56 12.69 -13.47 -5.24
CA HIS A 56 14.00 -14.07 -5.48
C HIS A 56 13.84 -15.59 -5.65
N LEU A 57 14.38 -16.11 -6.75
CA LEU A 57 14.48 -17.55 -6.98
C LEU A 57 15.91 -18.01 -6.67
N HIS A 58 16.04 -19.06 -5.86
CA HIS A 58 17.32 -19.72 -5.62
C HIS A 58 17.13 -21.24 -5.68
N ASP A 59 17.89 -21.88 -6.58
CA ASP A 59 18.00 -23.33 -6.89
C ASP A 59 16.67 -24.12 -7.10
N ASP A 60 15.75 -24.11 -6.14
CA ASP A 60 14.44 -24.82 -6.20
C ASP A 60 13.29 -24.10 -5.45
N HIS A 61 13.55 -22.98 -4.75
CA HIS A 61 12.56 -22.27 -3.92
C HIS A 61 12.41 -20.80 -4.34
N SER A 62 11.16 -20.32 -4.41
CA SER A 62 10.83 -18.90 -4.60
C SER A 62 10.51 -18.24 -3.25
N HIS A 63 11.25 -17.19 -2.89
CA HIS A 63 10.96 -16.37 -1.72
C HIS A 63 10.42 -15.00 -2.17
N PHE A 64 9.25 -14.63 -1.66
CA PHE A 64 8.73 -13.28 -1.78
C PHE A 64 9.60 -12.35 -0.91
N GLU A 65 10.06 -11.24 -1.48
CA GLU A 65 10.90 -10.26 -0.79
C GLU A 65 10.10 -9.00 -0.43
N ALA A 66 9.42 -8.43 -1.41
CA ALA A 66 8.77 -7.15 -1.27
C ALA A 66 7.75 -6.88 -2.37
N VAL A 67 6.93 -5.87 -2.16
CA VAL A 67 6.17 -5.17 -3.19
C VAL A 67 6.61 -3.72 -3.25
N THR A 68 6.69 -3.17 -4.46
CA THR A 68 6.84 -1.73 -4.68
C THR A 68 5.56 -1.17 -5.26
N LEU A 69 5.10 -0.05 -4.68
CA LEU A 69 4.04 0.78 -5.24
C LEU A 69 4.68 1.86 -6.09
N GLU A 70 4.28 1.93 -7.35
CA GLU A 70 4.78 2.87 -8.33
C GLU A 70 3.62 3.62 -8.97
N ILE A 71 3.81 4.88 -9.33
CA ILE A 71 2.80 5.68 -10.03
C ILE A 71 3.42 6.50 -11.15
N ASP A 72 2.64 6.76 -12.20
CA ASP A 72 2.99 7.80 -13.16
C ASP A 72 2.93 9.17 -12.48
N GLU A 73 3.97 9.98 -12.64
CA GLU A 73 4.06 11.29 -11.97
C GLU A 73 2.93 12.23 -12.38
N GLN A 74 2.34 12.05 -13.58
CA GLN A 74 1.19 12.83 -14.03
C GLN A 74 -0.11 12.47 -13.28
N LEU A 75 -0.16 11.28 -12.68
CA LEU A 75 -1.32 10.77 -11.93
C LEU A 75 -1.18 10.96 -10.43
N GLU A 76 -0.04 11.47 -9.95
CA GLU A 76 0.27 11.59 -8.52
C GLU A 76 -0.81 12.38 -7.75
N GLU A 77 -1.18 13.57 -8.22
CA GLU A 77 -2.19 14.39 -7.54
C GLU A 77 -3.58 13.73 -7.55
N ALA A 78 -3.93 13.04 -8.64
CA ALA A 78 -5.19 12.32 -8.73
C ALA A 78 -5.24 11.16 -7.73
N PHE A 79 -4.14 10.41 -7.62
CA PHE A 79 -4.00 9.33 -6.63
C PHE A 79 -4.18 9.84 -5.21
N TYR A 80 -3.49 10.92 -4.83
CA TYR A 80 -3.62 11.47 -3.48
C TYR A 80 -4.97 12.14 -3.22
N GLY A 81 -5.71 12.52 -4.27
CA GLY A 81 -7.09 12.97 -4.13
C GLY A 81 -8.07 11.84 -3.89
N VAL A 82 -7.91 10.71 -4.61
CA VAL A 82 -8.86 9.58 -4.59
C VAL A 82 -8.60 8.62 -3.43
N LEU A 83 -7.34 8.36 -3.09
CA LEU A 83 -6.98 7.35 -2.09
C LEU A 83 -7.67 7.58 -0.73
N PRO A 84 -7.69 8.79 -0.14
CA PRO A 84 -8.37 9.02 1.13
C PRO A 84 -9.87 8.69 1.09
N GLU A 85 -10.55 8.99 -0.02
CA GLU A 85 -11.97 8.67 -0.19
C GLU A 85 -12.22 7.16 -0.25
N LEU A 86 -11.31 6.42 -0.89
CA LEU A 86 -11.37 4.95 -0.95
C LEU A 86 -11.12 4.32 0.42
N LEU A 87 -10.18 4.85 1.20
CA LEU A 87 -9.86 4.31 2.52
C LEU A 87 -10.94 4.66 3.57
N ALA A 88 -11.58 5.82 3.46
CA ALA A 88 -12.68 6.21 4.35
C ALA A 88 -13.82 5.18 4.33
N GLN A 89 -14.11 4.61 3.15
CA GLN A 89 -15.14 3.57 2.99
C GLN A 89 -14.86 2.31 3.83
N LEU A 90 -13.59 1.99 4.09
CA LEU A 90 -13.23 0.86 4.96
C LEU A 90 -13.47 1.16 6.43
N THR A 91 -13.17 2.39 6.85
CA THR A 91 -13.36 2.82 8.23
C THR A 91 -14.83 3.04 8.58
N GLU A 92 -15.66 3.49 7.63
CA GLU A 92 -17.10 3.66 7.83
C GLU A 92 -17.86 2.33 7.96
N ASP A 93 -17.38 1.27 7.31
CA ASP A 93 -17.97 -0.08 7.41
C ASP A 93 -17.72 -0.71 8.80
N HIS A 94 -16.55 -0.40 9.40
CA HIS A 94 -16.17 -0.88 10.74
C HIS A 94 -16.97 -0.24 11.90
N ASP A 95 -17.52 0.96 11.72
CA ASP A 95 -18.28 1.67 12.78
C ASP A 95 -19.76 1.25 12.84
N HIS A 96 -20.29 0.60 11.79
CA HIS A 96 -21.70 0.16 11.71
C HIS A 96 -21.97 -1.24 12.31
N GLU A 97 -20.95 -1.93 12.84
CA GLU A 97 -21.09 -3.27 13.45
C GLU A 97 -21.23 -3.25 15.00
N HIS A 98 -21.53 -2.11 15.62
CA HIS A 98 -21.63 -1.96 17.08
C HIS A 98 -23.04 -1.72 17.64
#